data_AF-A0A2E1AM63-F1
#
_entry.id   AF-A0A2E1AM63-F1
#
_cell.length_a   1.000
_cell.length_b   1.000
_cell.length_c   1.000
_cell.angle_alpha   90.00
_cell.angle_beta   90.00
_cell.angle_gamma   90.00
#
_symmetry.space_group_name_H-M   'P 1'
#
loop_
_entity.id
_entity.type
_entity.pdbx_description
1 polymer ?
#
loop_
_entity_poly.entity_id
_entity_poly.type
_entity_poly.pdbx_seq_one_letter_code
_entity_poly.pdbx_strand_id
1 'polypeptide(L)'
;MSSEPRFRISFWIEWGPSAYLWARNQAAEDVFGGPNIPADQIPISEQLYERGEALAEWYQNSLNWDFPNFPGPWRQDECDAFREHARAFFMDLCYELGPEFEVTYDQVEPDEDPDLDAYLHDPHNFRR
;
A
#
# COMPACT_ATOMS: atom_id res chain seq x y z
N MET A 1 -32.25 2.01 4.54
CA MET A 1 -31.55 2.44 5.77
C MET A 1 -30.11 2.01 5.57
N SER A 2 -29.17 2.93 5.35
CA SER A 2 -27.75 2.55 5.45
C SER A 2 -27.44 2.37 6.93
N SER A 3 -27.09 1.17 7.35
CA SER A 3 -26.40 1.00 8.62
C SER A 3 -25.02 1.63 8.50
N GLU A 4 -24.50 2.16 9.59
CA GLU A 4 -23.11 2.58 9.63
C GLU A 4 -22.19 1.38 9.33
N PRO A 5 -21.04 1.61 8.70
CA PRO A 5 -20.06 0.56 8.46
C PRO A 5 -19.60 -0.01 9.81
N ARG A 6 -19.55 -1.35 9.89
CA ARG A 6 -19.14 -2.07 11.09
C ARG A 6 -17.62 -2.05 11.24
N PHE A 7 -16.92 -2.27 10.13
CA PHE A 7 -15.47 -2.35 10.10
C PHE A 7 -14.89 -1.08 9.48
N ARG A 8 -13.87 -0.52 10.12
CA ARG A 8 -13.07 0.56 9.54
C ARG A 8 -11.68 0.02 9.29
N ILE A 9 -11.21 0.15 8.07
CA ILE A 9 -9.87 -0.29 7.67
C ILE A 9 -9.22 0.77 6.77
N SER A 10 -7.92 0.67 6.58
CA SER A 10 -7.19 1.48 5.61
C SER A 10 -6.32 0.61 4.71
N PHE A 11 -6.21 1.02 3.45
CA PHE A 11 -5.21 0.53 2.53
C PHE A 11 -3.95 1.39 2.61
N TRP A 12 -2.84 0.79 3.07
CA TRP A 12 -1.51 1.40 3.14
C TRP A 12 -0.45 0.29 3.21
N ILE A 13 0.43 0.24 2.23
CA ILE A 13 1.52 -0.71 2.12
C ILE A 13 2.69 -0.25 2.99
N GLU A 14 3.04 -1.09 3.97
CA GLU A 14 4.22 -0.93 4.80
C GLU A 14 5.44 -1.62 4.17
N TRP A 15 6.60 -1.48 4.82
CA TRP A 15 7.81 -2.22 4.46
C TRP A 15 7.63 -3.71 4.73
N GLY A 16 7.98 -4.53 3.74
CA GLY A 16 7.80 -5.97 3.73
C GLY A 16 6.57 -6.42 2.92
N PRO A 17 6.57 -7.68 2.44
CA PRO A 17 5.45 -8.24 1.71
C PRO A 17 4.22 -8.42 2.60
N SER A 18 3.03 -8.45 1.97
CA SER A 18 1.75 -8.82 2.60
C SER A 18 1.28 -7.93 3.77
N ALA A 19 1.76 -6.68 3.87
CA ALA A 19 1.37 -5.72 4.90
C ALA A 19 0.72 -4.47 4.29
N TYR A 20 -0.53 -4.58 3.84
CA TYR A 20 -1.21 -3.48 3.13
C TYR A 20 -2.63 -3.15 3.59
N LEU A 21 -3.20 -3.90 4.53
CA LEU A 21 -4.51 -3.63 5.11
C LEU A 21 -4.39 -3.45 6.62
N TRP A 22 -5.01 -2.39 7.14
CA TRP A 22 -4.91 -2.07 8.56
C TRP A 22 -6.27 -1.82 9.18
N ALA A 23 -6.53 -2.41 10.34
CA ALA A 23 -7.69 -2.08 11.14
C ALA A 23 -7.60 -0.64 11.68
N ARG A 24 -8.75 0.04 11.67
CA ARG A 24 -8.92 1.42 12.15
C ARG A 24 -10.02 1.55 13.21
N ASN A 25 -10.63 0.43 13.63
CA ASN A 25 -11.50 0.37 14.79
C ASN A 25 -11.37 -0.97 15.53
N GLN A 26 -11.79 -0.99 16.79
CA GLN A 26 -11.72 -2.20 17.64
C GLN A 26 -12.49 -3.38 17.04
N ALA A 27 -13.63 -3.13 16.39
CA ALA A 27 -14.42 -4.19 15.78
C ALA A 27 -13.67 -4.95 14.67
N ALA A 28 -12.83 -4.25 13.89
CA ALA A 28 -11.97 -4.89 12.90
C ALA A 28 -10.81 -5.63 13.59
N GLU A 29 -10.14 -5.02 14.57
CA GLU A 29 -9.05 -5.69 15.31
C GLU A 29 -9.51 -6.98 15.99
N ASP A 30 -10.69 -6.97 16.62
CA ASP A 30 -11.25 -8.14 17.32
C ASP A 30 -11.55 -9.30 16.36
N VAL A 31 -11.93 -9.00 15.12
CA VAL A 31 -12.28 -10.01 14.10
C VAL A 31 -11.06 -10.51 13.34
N PHE A 32 -10.13 -9.62 13.01
CA PHE A 32 -8.96 -9.91 12.16
C PHE A 32 -7.66 -10.13 12.95
N GLY A 33 -7.73 -10.13 14.28
CA GLY A 33 -6.63 -10.54 15.15
C GLY A 33 -5.56 -9.47 15.42
N GLY A 34 -5.81 -8.22 15.05
CA GLY A 34 -4.91 -7.10 15.33
C GLY A 34 -5.00 -5.94 14.34
N PRO A 35 -4.07 -4.96 14.44
CA PRO A 35 -4.05 -3.78 13.59
C PRO A 35 -3.60 -4.08 12.16
N ASN A 36 -2.71 -5.04 11.94
CA ASN A 36 -2.36 -5.53 10.60
C ASN A 36 -3.35 -6.65 10.24
N ILE A 37 -4.12 -6.46 9.17
CA ILE A 37 -5.13 -7.42 8.71
C ILE A 37 -4.48 -8.33 7.67
N PRO A 38 -4.35 -9.65 7.93
CA PRO A 38 -3.95 -10.59 6.90
C PRO A 38 -4.96 -10.58 5.76
N ALA A 39 -4.51 -10.32 4.54
CA ALA A 39 -5.40 -10.14 3.40
C ALA A 39 -6.11 -11.45 2.97
N ASP A 40 -5.64 -12.62 3.44
CA ASP A 40 -6.32 -13.91 3.28
C ASP A 40 -7.50 -14.11 4.26
N GLN A 41 -7.66 -13.21 5.25
CA GLN A 41 -8.75 -13.25 6.23
C GLN A 41 -9.88 -12.26 5.95
N ILE A 42 -9.71 -11.36 4.98
CA ILE A 42 -10.72 -10.39 4.58
C ILE A 42 -11.58 -10.96 3.44
N PRO A 43 -12.91 -10.70 3.38
CA PRO A 43 -13.80 -11.31 2.38
C PRO A 43 -13.65 -10.68 0.98
N ILE A 44 -12.49 -10.90 0.35
CA ILE A 44 -12.21 -10.53 -1.05
C ILE A 44 -11.98 -11.78 -1.91
N SER A 45 -12.06 -11.60 -3.22
CA SER A 45 -11.76 -12.62 -4.20
C SER A 45 -10.27 -12.99 -4.20
N GLU A 46 -9.97 -14.23 -4.58
CA GLU A 46 -8.58 -14.70 -4.77
C GLU A 46 -7.82 -13.82 -5.77
N GLN A 47 -8.50 -13.37 -6.83
CA GLN A 47 -7.92 -12.46 -7.83
C GLN A 47 -7.52 -11.11 -7.21
N LEU A 48 -8.38 -10.53 -6.36
CA LEU A 48 -8.08 -9.26 -5.71
C LEU A 48 -6.95 -9.43 -4.69
N TYR A 49 -6.96 -10.52 -3.92
CA TYR A 49 -5.89 -10.88 -3.00
C TYR A 49 -4.53 -10.96 -3.71
N GLU A 50 -4.41 -11.76 -4.77
CA GLU A 50 -3.16 -11.91 -5.53
C GLU A 50 -2.66 -10.58 -6.08
N ARG A 51 -3.57 -9.71 -6.54
CA ARG A 51 -3.21 -8.38 -7.04
C ARG A 51 -2.73 -7.46 -5.93
N GLY A 52 -3.29 -7.57 -4.73
CA GLY A 52 -2.81 -6.85 -3.54
C GLY A 52 -1.42 -7.30 -3.13
N GLU A 53 -1.17 -8.61 -3.11
CA GLU A 53 0.17 -9.18 -2.86
C GLU A 53 1.20 -8.67 -3.89
N ALA A 54 0.86 -8.75 -5.19
CA ALA A 54 1.74 -8.28 -6.26
C ALA A 54 2.02 -6.76 -6.17
N LEU A 55 1.01 -5.97 -5.79
CA LEU A 55 1.18 -4.53 -5.59
C LEU A 55 2.07 -4.22 -4.38
N ALA A 56 1.89 -4.94 -3.28
CA ALA A 56 2.72 -4.78 -2.08
C ALA A 56 4.17 -5.19 -2.33
N GLU A 57 4.40 -6.28 -3.08
CA GLU A 57 5.73 -6.71 -3.53
C GLU A 57 6.36 -5.68 -4.47
N TRP A 58 5.59 -5.16 -5.44
CA TRP A 58 6.07 -4.12 -6.35
C TRP A 58 6.50 -2.87 -5.59
N TYR A 59 5.70 -2.40 -4.63
CA TYR A 59 6.05 -1.25 -3.80
C TYR A 59 7.39 -1.41 -3.05
N GLN A 60 7.78 -2.63 -2.67
CA GLN A 60 9.07 -2.85 -2.02
C GLN A 60 10.26 -2.46 -2.93
N ASN A 61 10.07 -2.49 -4.25
CA ASN A 61 11.08 -2.05 -5.21
C ASN A 61 11.21 -0.53 -5.30
N SER A 62 10.26 0.23 -4.73
CA SER A 62 10.37 1.70 -4.60
C SER A 62 11.34 2.13 -3.51
N LEU A 63 11.66 1.22 -2.58
CA LEU A 63 12.47 1.49 -1.40
C LEU A 63 13.95 1.26 -1.69
N ASN A 64 14.80 2.17 -1.20
CA ASN A 64 16.23 1.95 -1.17
C ASN A 64 16.62 1.13 0.08
N TRP A 65 16.58 -0.20 -0.05
CA TRP A 65 16.86 -1.11 1.06
C TRP A 65 18.30 -1.01 1.60
N ASP A 66 19.27 -0.70 0.73
CA ASP A 66 20.66 -0.54 1.13
C ASP A 66 20.86 0.75 1.93
N PHE A 67 20.17 1.83 1.55
CA PHE A 67 20.25 3.15 2.18
C PHE A 67 18.87 3.81 2.30
N PRO A 68 18.07 3.49 3.34
CA PRO A 68 16.66 3.92 3.43
C PRO A 68 16.42 5.44 3.45
N ASN A 69 17.44 6.24 3.78
CA ASN A 69 17.35 7.70 3.80
C ASN A 69 17.69 8.35 2.44
N PHE A 70 18.13 7.55 1.47
CA PHE A 70 18.57 8.00 0.15
C PHE A 70 17.43 7.79 -0.87
N PRO A 71 17.51 8.43 -2.04
CA PRO A 71 16.52 8.28 -3.09
C PRO A 71 16.18 6.81 -3.40
N GLY A 72 14.87 6.53 -3.50
CA GLY A 72 14.36 5.28 -4.05
C GLY A 72 14.66 5.17 -5.54
N PRO A 73 14.73 3.96 -6.12
CA PRO A 73 15.19 3.78 -7.50
C PRO A 73 14.13 4.10 -8.56
N TRP A 74 12.88 4.34 -8.15
CA TRP A 74 11.79 4.60 -9.08
C TRP A 74 11.92 5.95 -9.76
N ARG A 75 11.80 5.90 -11.08
CA ARG A 75 11.60 7.06 -11.96
C ARG A 75 10.11 7.43 -11.99
N GLN A 76 9.81 8.65 -12.43
CA GLN A 76 8.45 9.17 -12.35
C GLN A 76 7.41 8.31 -13.10
N ASP A 77 7.80 7.67 -14.21
CA ASP A 77 6.93 6.76 -14.96
C ASP A 77 6.51 5.53 -14.14
N GLU A 78 7.43 4.94 -13.38
CA GLU A 78 7.13 3.84 -12.47
C GLU A 78 6.27 4.29 -11.29
N CYS A 79 6.55 5.48 -10.72
CA CYS A 79 5.74 6.08 -9.66
C CYS A 79 4.29 6.31 -10.13
N ASP A 80 4.10 6.85 -11.34
CA ASP A 80 2.79 7.11 -11.93
C ASP A 80 2.03 5.80 -12.21
N ALA A 81 2.72 4.79 -12.76
CA ALA A 81 2.13 3.47 -13.00
C ALA A 81 1.67 2.83 -11.68
N PHE A 82 2.50 2.86 -10.63
CA PHE A 82 2.13 2.33 -9.32
C PHE A 82 0.90 3.05 -8.75
N ARG A 83 0.88 4.37 -8.82
CA ARG A 83 -0.25 5.20 -8.35
C ARG A 83 -1.56 4.82 -9.03
N GLU A 84 -1.54 4.62 -10.35
CA GLU A 84 -2.71 4.18 -11.11
C GLU A 84 -3.20 2.80 -10.63
N HIS A 85 -2.28 1.83 -10.51
CA HIS A 85 -2.61 0.48 -10.07
C HIS A 85 -3.08 0.42 -8.62
N ALA A 86 -2.50 1.21 -7.72
CA ALA A 86 -2.89 1.29 -6.32
C ALA A 86 -4.29 1.88 -6.14
N ARG A 87 -4.62 2.94 -6.88
CA ARG A 87 -5.97 3.51 -6.89
C ARG A 87 -7.00 2.55 -7.48
N ALA A 88 -6.67 1.87 -8.57
CA ALA A 88 -7.56 0.86 -9.17
C ALA A 88 -7.83 -0.30 -8.21
N PHE A 89 -6.78 -0.82 -7.55
CA PHE A 89 -6.89 -1.83 -6.51
C PHE A 89 -7.82 -1.37 -5.38
N PHE A 90 -7.64 -0.14 -4.87
CA PHE A 90 -8.47 0.40 -3.81
C PHE A 90 -9.96 0.52 -4.18
N MET A 91 -10.27 0.92 -5.42
CA MET A 91 -11.66 0.98 -5.87
C MET A 91 -12.31 -0.41 -5.89
N ASP A 92 -11.59 -1.42 -6.40
CA ASP A 92 -12.07 -2.80 -6.45
C ASP A 92 -12.20 -3.39 -5.03
N LEU A 93 -11.28 -3.06 -4.12
CA LEU A 93 -11.37 -3.40 -2.70
C LEU A 93 -12.62 -2.83 -2.04
N CYS A 94 -12.90 -1.55 -2.24
CA CYS A 94 -14.13 -0.93 -1.75
C CYS A 94 -15.38 -1.62 -2.32
N TYR A 95 -15.34 -2.00 -3.60
CA TYR A 95 -16.46 -2.67 -4.27
C TYR A 95 -16.73 -4.07 -3.71
N GLU A 96 -15.69 -4.90 -3.55
CA GLU A 96 -15.84 -6.27 -3.06
C GLU A 96 -16.25 -6.34 -1.59
N LEU A 97 -15.68 -5.48 -0.74
CA LEU A 97 -16.01 -5.46 0.69
C LEU A 97 -17.42 -4.92 0.98
N GLY A 98 -17.93 -4.05 0.12
CA GLY A 98 -19.27 -3.51 0.23
C GLY A 98 -19.49 -2.66 1.49
N PRO A 99 -20.75 -2.39 1.84
CA PRO A 99 -21.10 -1.36 2.83
C PRO A 99 -20.85 -1.75 4.30
N GLU A 100 -20.47 -3.01 4.59
CA GLU A 100 -20.08 -3.39 5.95
C GLU A 100 -18.71 -2.78 6.33
N PHE A 101 -17.91 -2.40 5.33
CA PHE A 101 -16.58 -1.82 5.48
C PHE A 101 -16.55 -0.34 5.08
N GLU A 102 -15.85 0.45 5.89
CA GLU A 102 -15.34 1.76 5.51
C GLU A 102 -13.83 1.60 5.27
N VAL A 103 -13.41 1.79 4.02
CA VAL A 103 -12.00 1.66 3.61
C VAL A 103 -11.46 3.06 3.31
N THR A 104 -10.34 3.43 3.94
CA THR A 104 -9.61 4.67 3.61
C THR A 104 -8.40 4.38 2.74
N TYR A 105 -8.10 5.28 1.80
CA TYR A 105 -6.86 5.24 1.02
C TYR A 105 -5.81 6.06 1.78
N ASP A 106 -4.95 5.37 2.53
CA ASP A 106 -3.89 5.99 3.33
C ASP A 106 -2.51 5.86 2.65
N GLN A 107 -2.43 5.16 1.51
CA GLN A 107 -1.19 4.95 0.79
C GLN A 107 -0.52 6.28 0.40
N VAL A 108 0.72 6.46 0.85
CA VAL A 108 1.57 7.55 0.36
C VAL A 108 1.94 7.22 -1.08
N GLU A 109 1.52 8.09 -2.00
CA GLU A 109 1.84 7.93 -3.41
C GLU A 109 3.30 8.31 -3.63
N PRO A 110 4.11 7.41 -4.22
CA PRO A 110 5.50 7.74 -4.51
C PRO A 110 5.56 8.80 -5.61
N ASP A 111 6.64 9.57 -5.56
CA ASP A 111 7.08 10.49 -6.60
C ASP A 111 8.59 10.26 -6.80
N GLU A 112 9.08 10.54 -8.00
CA GLU A 112 10.52 10.49 -8.23
C GLU A 112 11.23 11.45 -7.28
N ASP A 113 12.26 10.94 -6.61
CA ASP A 113 13.07 11.75 -5.73
C ASP A 113 13.81 12.81 -6.56
N PRO A 114 13.70 14.12 -6.26
CA PRO A 114 14.36 15.16 -7.03
C PRO A 114 15.88 15.02 -7.05
N ASP A 115 16.46 14.32 -6.07
CA ASP A 115 17.89 14.08 -5.97
C ASP A 115 18.32 12.77 -6.64
N LEU A 116 17.40 12.00 -7.26
CA LEU A 116 17.70 10.68 -7.82
C LEU A 116 18.80 10.71 -8.88
N ASP A 117 18.79 11.70 -9.77
CA ASP A 117 19.85 11.84 -10.78
C ASP A 117 21.22 12.11 -10.15
N ALA A 118 21.27 12.94 -9.10
CA ALA A 118 22.50 13.20 -8.37
C ALA A 118 22.98 11.96 -7.62
N TYR A 119 22.06 11.20 -7.02
CA TYR A 119 22.36 9.94 -6.35
C TYR A 119 22.90 8.90 -7.33
N LEU A 120 22.26 8.70 -8.48
CA LEU A 120 22.70 7.72 -9.47
C LEU A 120 24.01 8.10 -10.17
N HIS A 121 24.34 9.39 -10.23
CA HIS A 121 25.61 9.85 -10.79
C HIS A 121 26.82 9.46 -9.93
N ASP A 122 26.73 9.61 -8.60
CA ASP A 122 27.77 9.22 -7.66
C ASP A 122 27.19 8.74 -6.31
N PRO A 123 26.68 7.50 -6.24
CA PRO A 123 26.04 6.96 -5.04
C PRO A 123 26.95 6.95 -3.80
N HIS A 124 28.26 6.78 -4.02
CA HIS A 124 29.23 6.65 -2.93
C HIS A 124 29.54 7.98 -2.23
N ASN A 125 29.39 9.10 -2.94
CA ASN A 125 29.65 10.43 -2.39
C ASN A 125 28.38 11.29 -2.28
N PHE A 126 27.20 10.74 -2.56
CA PHE A 126 25.93 11.44 -2.46
C PHE A 126 25.69 11.99 -1.04
N ARG A 127 25.16 13.21 -0.97
CA ARG A 127 24.79 13.89 0.28
C ARG A 127 23.48 14.65 0.08
N ARG A 128 22.61 14.54 1.08
CA ARG A 128 21.33 15.24 1.17
C ARG A 128 21.43 16.44 2.09
#